data_AF-A0A949X165-F1
#
_entry.id   AF-A0A949X165-F1
#
_cell.length_a   1.000
_cell.length_b   1.000
_cell.length_c   1.000
_cell.angle_alpha   90.00
_cell.angle_beta   90.00
_cell.angle_gamma   90.00
#
_symmetry.space_group_name_H-M   'P 1'
#
loop_
_entity.id
_entity.type
_entity.pdbx_description
1 polymer ?
#
loop_
_entity_poly.entity_id
_entity_poly.type
_entity_poly.pdbx_seq_one_letter_code
_entity_poly.pdbx_strand_id
1 'polypeptide(L)'
;MGAFQGKQFRGGILRQLSMTRGIIGVLSAPLPVAAAGATHETPAITDPDAGVRLNSASLERWRAKNRDNCLMPGEAPDSKTEQLLNRFYGYIRQSELADRLYQDLSGGTATLCTNAATKIPASAAAIYLIGQDAAIINANGAGGRVVLSGLHELRHGWQDQNRLLDRMLAETKQNRFAALYMVEADAAAFAVAGAYQLKQAGATEAWEAAQKSPTYKPLTEAFEREIGTIPDGAKLSDGQIRRGMQGAFHAWFDNSGLDKAYTDRHLEGWRSVADSGIGRAVNIRQLAMELGKLPGSGGRPSPSYMGIQEIKKAQSRALELVERQQTSPRDNPVGNPLLTSDGKPEGPKRVPVPGSSSGAI
;
A
#
# COMPACT_ATOMS: atom_id res chain seq x y z
N MET A 1 44.02 -44.98 27.66
CA MET A 1 43.21 -45.95 26.87
C MET A 1 41.75 -45.71 27.22
N GLY A 2 40.96 -45.21 26.27
CA GLY A 2 39.53 -44.92 26.46
C GLY A 2 38.94 -44.48 25.13
N ALA A 3 38.27 -45.40 24.45
CA ALA A 3 37.76 -45.24 23.09
C ALA A 3 36.45 -44.43 23.07
N PHE A 4 36.41 -43.37 22.25
CA PHE A 4 35.18 -42.66 21.91
C PHE A 4 34.57 -43.30 20.64
N GLN A 5 33.45 -43.99 20.80
CA GLN A 5 32.64 -44.51 19.69
C GLN A 5 31.79 -43.39 19.08
N GLY A 6 32.00 -43.13 17.80
CA GLY A 6 31.13 -42.29 16.98
C GLY A 6 29.85 -43.04 16.60
N LYS A 7 28.69 -42.42 16.83
CA LYS A 7 27.41 -42.82 16.22
C LYS A 7 27.11 -41.89 15.04
N GLN A 8 27.16 -42.45 13.84
CA GLN A 8 26.59 -41.87 12.62
C GLN A 8 25.06 -41.84 12.73
N PHE A 9 24.45 -40.66 12.59
CA PHE A 9 23.02 -40.54 12.31
C PHE A 9 22.81 -40.48 10.80
N ARG A 10 22.08 -41.48 10.28
CA ARG A 10 21.65 -41.60 8.89
C ARG A 10 20.40 -40.75 8.62
N GLY A 11 20.43 -40.02 7.50
CA GLY A 11 19.35 -39.97 6.50
C GLY A 11 17.99 -39.44 6.95
N GLY A 12 17.85 -38.11 7.04
CA GLY A 12 16.56 -37.44 7.01
C GLY A 12 16.18 -37.01 5.59
N ILE A 13 15.10 -37.58 5.06
CA ILE A 13 14.50 -37.30 3.75
C ILE A 13 14.11 -35.81 3.66
N LEU A 14 14.82 -35.04 2.83
CA LEU A 14 14.42 -33.69 2.41
C LEU A 14 13.21 -33.79 1.47
N ARG A 15 12.00 -33.76 2.03
CA ARG A 15 10.79 -33.44 1.24
C ARG A 15 10.84 -31.95 0.91
N GLN A 16 11.25 -31.62 -0.32
CA GLN A 16 10.93 -30.33 -0.94
C GLN A 16 9.41 -30.23 -1.07
N LEU A 17 8.76 -29.57 -0.11
CA LEU A 17 7.40 -29.07 -0.28
C LEU A 17 7.51 -27.82 -1.16
N SER A 18 7.38 -28.01 -2.48
CA SER A 18 7.08 -26.94 -3.43
C SER A 18 5.69 -26.38 -3.11
N MET A 19 5.63 -25.42 -2.18
CA MET A 19 4.42 -24.66 -1.91
C MET A 19 4.29 -23.54 -2.94
N THR A 20 3.58 -23.79 -4.03
CA THR A 20 3.11 -22.77 -4.95
C THR A 20 2.01 -21.96 -4.25
N ARG A 21 2.41 -21.00 -3.40
CA ARG A 21 1.48 -20.09 -2.69
C ARG A 21 1.14 -18.89 -3.56
N GLY A 22 0.03 -18.98 -4.29
CA GLY A 22 -0.65 -17.79 -4.82
C GLY A 22 -1.29 -17.02 -3.66
N ILE A 23 -0.73 -15.87 -3.30
CA ILE A 23 -1.34 -14.92 -2.36
C ILE A 23 -1.10 -13.52 -2.92
N ILE A 24 -2.19 -12.84 -3.25
CA ILE A 24 -2.25 -11.50 -3.84
C ILE A 24 -2.33 -10.48 -2.70
N GLY A 25 -1.48 -9.46 -2.76
CA GLY A 25 -1.55 -8.27 -1.93
C GLY A 25 -0.77 -7.18 -2.64
N VAL A 26 -1.49 -6.28 -3.32
CA VAL A 26 -0.95 -5.04 -3.87
C VAL A 26 -1.37 -3.94 -2.91
N LEU A 27 -0.41 -3.12 -2.50
CA LEU A 27 -0.63 -1.93 -1.68
C LEU A 27 -0.60 -0.75 -2.63
N SER A 28 -1.74 -0.06 -2.76
CA SER A 28 -1.77 1.24 -3.42
C SER A 28 -2.99 2.04 -2.98
N ALA A 29 -2.77 3.32 -2.73
CA ALA A 29 -3.84 4.29 -2.61
C ALA A 29 -4.02 4.99 -3.98
N PRO A 30 -5.04 4.66 -4.78
CA PRO A 30 -5.38 5.51 -5.92
C PRO A 30 -6.11 6.75 -5.42
N LEU A 31 -5.68 7.88 -5.94
CA LEU A 31 -6.29 9.19 -5.73
C LEU A 31 -7.29 9.44 -6.86
N PRO A 32 -8.50 9.96 -6.58
CA PRO A 32 -9.45 10.31 -7.64
C PRO A 32 -8.84 11.39 -8.54
N VAL A 33 -8.93 11.17 -9.86
CA VAL A 33 -8.66 12.20 -10.87
C VAL A 33 -9.89 13.09 -10.91
N ALA A 34 -9.74 14.38 -10.59
CA ALA A 34 -10.82 15.34 -10.75
C ALA A 34 -11.10 15.54 -12.25
N ALA A 35 -12.16 14.92 -12.76
CA ALA A 35 -12.74 15.30 -14.05
C ALA A 35 -13.68 16.49 -13.82
N ALA A 36 -13.38 17.62 -14.43
CA ALA A 36 -14.25 18.79 -14.43
C ALA A 36 -15.48 18.50 -15.32
N GLY A 37 -16.66 18.53 -14.71
CA GLY A 37 -17.95 18.69 -15.39
C GLY A 37 -18.48 17.50 -16.17
N ALA A 38 -19.19 16.58 -15.51
CA ALA A 38 -20.26 15.79 -16.11
C ALA A 38 -21.16 15.20 -15.02
N THR A 39 -22.42 14.97 -15.39
CA THR A 39 -23.54 14.41 -14.61
C THR A 39 -23.17 13.20 -13.75
N HIS A 40 -23.90 13.01 -12.64
CA HIS A 40 -23.82 11.91 -11.66
C HIS A 40 -24.06 10.52 -12.28
N GLU A 41 -23.17 10.07 -13.15
CA GLU A 41 -22.88 8.66 -13.32
C GLU A 41 -21.71 8.36 -12.39
N THR A 42 -21.95 7.53 -11.37
CA THR A 42 -20.87 6.93 -10.58
C THR A 42 -19.98 6.19 -11.58
N PRO A 43 -18.75 6.65 -11.88
CA PRO A 43 -17.94 5.97 -12.87
C PRO A 43 -17.71 4.54 -12.37
N ALA A 44 -18.07 3.56 -13.21
CA ALA A 44 -17.72 2.17 -12.96
C ALA A 44 -16.19 2.06 -13.01
N ILE A 45 -15.56 2.06 -11.83
CA ILE A 45 -14.14 1.80 -11.68
C ILE A 45 -13.97 0.29 -11.78
N THR A 46 -13.49 -0.19 -12.92
CA THR A 46 -13.11 -1.59 -13.15
C THR A 46 -11.71 -1.84 -12.60
N ASP A 47 -11.53 -2.95 -11.88
CA ASP A 47 -10.31 -3.41 -11.19
C ASP A 47 -9.25 -3.99 -12.17
N PRO A 48 -8.02 -3.43 -12.22
CA PRO A 48 -6.88 -4.07 -12.86
C PRO A 48 -5.74 -4.44 -11.87
N ASP A 49 -5.95 -4.41 -10.55
CA ASP A 49 -4.94 -4.61 -9.50
C ASP A 49 -4.85 -6.06 -8.96
N ALA A 50 -5.32 -7.04 -9.74
CA ALA A 50 -5.07 -8.46 -9.49
C ALA A 50 -3.57 -8.78 -9.67
N GLY A 51 -2.84 -8.73 -8.55
CA GLY A 51 -1.39 -8.87 -8.51
C GLY A 51 -0.83 -10.15 -9.14
N VAL A 52 0.33 -10.01 -9.79
CA VAL A 52 1.17 -11.13 -10.20
C VAL A 52 2.20 -11.38 -9.10
N ARG A 53 2.01 -12.41 -8.28
CA ARG A 53 3.12 -12.96 -7.49
C ARG A 53 4.04 -13.75 -8.40
N LEU A 54 5.22 -13.23 -8.65
CA LEU A 54 6.31 -13.96 -9.26
C LEU A 54 6.97 -14.85 -8.18
N ASN A 55 7.13 -16.15 -8.44
CA ASN A 55 7.94 -17.04 -7.57
C ASN A 55 9.40 -16.54 -7.44
N SER A 56 10.15 -16.97 -6.43
CA SER A 56 11.52 -16.45 -6.15
C SER A 56 12.49 -16.64 -7.32
N ALA A 57 12.44 -17.78 -8.03
CA ALA A 57 13.21 -17.99 -9.26
C ALA A 57 12.79 -17.01 -10.38
N SER A 58 11.58 -16.48 -10.36
CA SER A 58 11.12 -15.42 -11.26
C SER A 58 11.41 -14.00 -10.74
N LEU A 59 11.84 -13.81 -9.49
CA LEU A 59 12.21 -12.49 -8.98
C LEU A 59 13.56 -12.02 -9.53
N GLU A 60 14.63 -12.81 -9.38
CA GLU A 60 15.94 -12.47 -9.94
C GLU A 60 15.85 -12.32 -11.47
N ARG A 61 15.09 -13.20 -12.13
CA ARG A 61 14.81 -13.08 -13.57
C ARG A 61 13.99 -11.85 -13.91
N TRP A 62 13.03 -11.45 -13.07
CA TRP A 62 12.25 -10.22 -13.27
C TRP A 62 13.11 -8.99 -13.09
N ARG A 63 13.95 -8.93 -12.04
CA ARG A 63 14.91 -7.83 -11.84
C ARG A 63 15.90 -7.76 -12.99
N ALA A 64 16.47 -8.88 -13.41
CA ALA A 64 17.37 -8.93 -14.56
C ALA A 64 16.70 -8.45 -15.86
N LYS A 65 15.43 -8.82 -16.08
CA LYS A 65 14.65 -8.37 -17.24
C LYS A 65 14.30 -6.87 -17.20
N ASN A 66 14.15 -6.30 -16.01
CA ASN A 66 13.72 -4.92 -15.81
C ASN A 66 14.83 -4.02 -15.27
N ARG A 67 16.08 -4.47 -15.31
CA ARG A 67 17.23 -3.77 -14.72
C ARG A 67 17.27 -2.31 -15.17
N ASP A 68 17.22 -2.08 -16.48
CA ASP A 68 17.28 -0.73 -17.05
C ASP A 68 16.12 0.20 -16.62
N ASN A 69 15.08 -0.32 -15.96
CA ASN A 69 13.91 0.40 -15.47
C ASN A 69 13.83 0.48 -13.94
N CYS A 70 14.82 -0.04 -13.23
CA CYS A 70 14.89 -0.15 -11.79
C CYS A 70 16.25 0.33 -11.28
N LEU A 71 16.30 0.88 -10.07
CA LEU A 71 17.55 1.27 -9.43
C LEU A 71 17.43 1.01 -7.94
N MET A 72 18.41 0.30 -7.36
CA MET A 72 18.49 0.16 -5.91
C MET A 72 19.10 1.41 -5.25
N PRO A 73 18.75 1.71 -4.00
CA PRO A 73 19.42 2.75 -3.24
C PRO A 73 20.94 2.49 -3.17
N GLY A 74 21.73 3.45 -3.65
CA GLY A 74 23.20 3.42 -3.60
C GLY A 74 23.86 2.93 -4.89
N GLU A 75 23.10 2.37 -5.82
CA GLU A 75 23.62 1.95 -7.13
C GLU A 75 23.92 3.16 -8.04
N ALA A 76 24.97 3.03 -8.84
CA ALA A 76 25.29 4.02 -9.87
C ALA A 76 24.38 3.80 -11.09
N PRO A 77 23.72 4.83 -11.62
CA PRO A 77 22.80 4.67 -12.74
C PRO A 77 23.57 4.43 -14.06
N ASP A 78 23.15 3.44 -14.83
CA ASP A 78 23.71 3.06 -16.14
C ASP A 78 22.79 3.42 -17.34
N SER A 79 21.51 3.73 -17.07
CA SER A 79 20.50 4.05 -18.09
C SER A 79 19.87 5.45 -17.89
N LYS A 80 19.16 5.98 -18.90
CA LYS A 80 18.41 7.25 -18.76
C LYS A 80 17.30 7.15 -17.71
N THR A 81 16.66 5.98 -17.63
CA THR A 81 15.60 5.71 -16.65
C THR A 81 16.21 5.61 -15.25
N GLU A 82 17.34 4.92 -15.10
CA GLU A 82 18.06 4.87 -13.83
C GLU A 82 18.55 6.26 -13.39
N GLN A 83 19.01 7.11 -14.31
CA GLN A 83 19.34 8.49 -13.98
C GLN A 83 18.14 9.28 -13.44
N LEU A 84 16.93 9.02 -13.93
CA LEU A 84 15.70 9.61 -13.39
C LEU A 84 15.40 9.09 -11.98
N LEU A 85 15.54 7.78 -11.75
CA LEU A 85 15.39 7.18 -10.42
C LEU A 85 16.46 7.70 -9.43
N ASN A 86 17.70 7.88 -9.89
CA ASN A 86 18.78 8.45 -9.08
C ASN A 86 18.49 9.92 -8.72
N ARG A 87 17.94 10.70 -9.66
CA ARG A 87 17.47 12.07 -9.35
C ARG A 87 16.34 12.06 -8.33
N PHE A 88 15.41 11.10 -8.42
CA PHE A 88 14.37 10.91 -7.41
C PHE A 88 14.99 10.63 -6.03
N TYR A 89 15.96 9.71 -5.94
CA TYR A 89 16.68 9.46 -4.69
C TYR A 89 17.39 10.71 -4.17
N GLY A 90 18.10 11.44 -5.03
CA GLY A 90 18.74 12.71 -4.68
C GLY A 90 17.74 13.77 -4.17
N TYR A 91 16.53 13.80 -4.74
CA TYR A 91 15.46 14.69 -4.30
C TYR A 91 14.94 14.31 -2.90
N ILE A 92 14.54 13.05 -2.69
CA ILE A 92 13.98 12.64 -1.38
C ILE A 92 15.00 12.73 -0.24
N ARG A 93 16.30 12.56 -0.53
CA ARG A 93 17.38 12.66 0.47
C ARG A 93 17.58 14.08 1.03
N GLN A 94 16.87 15.09 0.51
CA GLN A 94 16.79 16.41 1.14
C GLN A 94 15.93 16.40 2.42
N SER A 95 15.05 15.41 2.59
CA SER A 95 14.38 15.12 3.87
C SER A 95 15.27 14.21 4.72
N GLU A 96 15.55 14.63 5.96
CA GLU A 96 16.34 13.82 6.90
C GLU A 96 15.68 12.47 7.19
N LEU A 97 14.35 12.44 7.32
CA LEU A 97 13.57 11.22 7.52
C LEU A 97 13.66 10.27 6.32
N ALA A 98 13.54 10.80 5.10
CA ALA A 98 13.64 10.01 3.89
C ALA A 98 15.09 9.60 3.57
N ASP A 99 16.09 10.38 3.96
CA ASP A 99 17.51 9.95 3.89
C ASP A 99 17.77 8.77 4.83
N ARG A 100 17.24 8.79 6.07
CA ARG A 100 17.31 7.61 6.97
C ARG A 100 16.64 6.39 6.35
N LEU A 101 15.48 6.54 5.69
CA LEU A 101 14.84 5.47 4.94
C LEU A 101 15.74 4.95 3.82
N TYR A 102 16.32 5.85 3.03
CA TYR A 102 17.25 5.50 1.95
C TYR A 102 18.44 4.70 2.50
N GLN A 103 19.04 5.09 3.62
CA GLN A 103 20.14 4.35 4.24
C GLN A 103 19.70 2.94 4.69
N ASP A 104 18.56 2.83 5.36
CA ASP A 104 18.01 1.53 5.80
C ASP A 104 17.79 0.61 4.57
N LEU A 105 17.24 1.15 3.48
CA LEU A 105 16.96 0.38 2.26
C LEU A 105 18.22 0.02 1.45
N SER A 106 19.28 0.84 1.51
CA SER A 106 20.54 0.62 0.79
C SER A 106 21.28 -0.64 1.25
N GLY A 107 21.04 -1.10 2.48
CA GLY A 107 21.56 -2.37 2.98
C GLY A 107 20.72 -3.60 2.60
N GLY A 108 19.58 -3.40 1.94
CA GLY A 108 18.61 -4.44 1.65
C GLY A 108 18.39 -4.67 0.15
N THR A 109 17.24 -5.25 -0.18
CA THR A 109 16.89 -5.68 -1.54
C THR A 109 15.85 -4.78 -2.21
N ALA A 110 15.41 -3.71 -1.54
CA ALA A 110 14.35 -2.85 -2.05
C ALA A 110 14.86 -2.01 -3.23
N THR A 111 14.10 -2.00 -4.32
CA THR A 111 14.39 -1.24 -5.54
C THR A 111 13.25 -0.28 -5.84
N LEU A 112 13.59 0.89 -6.39
CA LEU A 112 12.61 1.75 -7.05
C LEU A 112 12.64 1.44 -8.54
N CYS A 113 11.48 1.39 -9.18
CA CYS A 113 11.35 1.17 -10.62
C CYS A 113 10.34 2.15 -11.21
N THR A 114 10.38 2.34 -12.52
CA THR A 114 9.33 3.06 -13.24
C THR A 114 8.23 2.11 -13.73
N ASN A 115 7.08 2.68 -14.13
CA ASN A 115 5.99 1.97 -14.80
C ASN A 115 6.34 1.37 -16.17
N ALA A 116 7.59 1.50 -16.63
CA ALA A 116 8.11 0.72 -17.76
C ALA A 116 8.49 -0.72 -17.36
N ALA A 117 8.84 -0.96 -16.08
CA ALA A 117 9.16 -2.29 -15.56
C ALA A 117 7.93 -3.20 -15.44
N THR A 118 6.77 -2.60 -15.19
CA THR A 118 5.48 -3.30 -15.16
C THR A 118 4.35 -2.32 -15.40
N LYS A 119 3.27 -2.79 -16.04
CA LYS A 119 2.04 -2.01 -16.13
C LYS A 119 1.46 -1.86 -14.73
N ILE A 120 1.20 -0.61 -14.35
CA ILE A 120 0.38 -0.25 -13.19
C ILE A 120 -0.92 0.35 -13.74
N PRO A 121 -2.04 0.26 -13.01
CA PRO A 121 -3.29 0.90 -13.42
C PRO A 121 -3.08 2.38 -13.72
N ALA A 122 -3.82 2.90 -14.70
CA ALA A 122 -3.79 4.34 -15.01
C ALA A 122 -4.20 5.22 -13.81
N SER A 123 -4.99 4.67 -12.88
CA SER A 123 -5.42 5.33 -11.64
C SER A 123 -4.34 5.33 -10.54
N ALA A 124 -3.36 4.43 -10.60
CA ALA A 124 -2.30 4.28 -9.62
C ALA A 124 -1.14 5.24 -9.94
N ALA A 125 -0.69 5.97 -8.92
CA ALA A 125 0.49 6.82 -9.03
C ALA A 125 1.78 6.03 -8.75
N ALA A 126 1.68 5.02 -7.89
CA ALA A 126 2.72 4.06 -7.60
C ALA A 126 2.09 2.80 -7.00
N ILE A 127 2.84 1.70 -6.96
CA ILE A 127 2.48 0.45 -6.25
C ILE A 127 3.73 -0.17 -5.63
N TYR A 128 3.58 -0.91 -4.55
CA TYR A 128 4.63 -1.78 -4.02
C TYR A 128 4.33 -3.26 -4.29
N LEU A 129 5.33 -3.96 -4.80
CA LEU A 129 5.28 -5.38 -5.15
C LEU A 129 5.88 -6.22 -4.02
N ILE A 130 5.00 -6.72 -3.13
CA ILE A 130 5.38 -7.49 -1.93
C ILE A 130 6.13 -8.77 -2.30
N GLY A 131 7.32 -8.95 -1.71
CA GLY A 131 8.20 -10.07 -1.99
C GLY A 131 8.94 -9.99 -3.33
N GLN A 132 8.72 -8.93 -4.13
CA GLN A 132 9.64 -8.52 -5.19
C GLN A 132 10.59 -7.40 -4.73
N ASP A 133 10.35 -6.87 -3.54
CA ASP A 133 10.95 -5.68 -2.96
C ASP A 133 11.01 -4.50 -3.96
N ALA A 134 9.94 -4.28 -4.73
CA ALA A 134 9.95 -3.28 -5.79
C ALA A 134 8.85 -2.25 -5.61
N ALA A 135 9.23 -0.98 -5.44
CA ALA A 135 8.33 0.16 -5.54
C ALA A 135 8.28 0.61 -7.00
N ILE A 136 7.11 0.61 -7.63
CA ILE A 136 6.91 1.02 -9.01
C ILE A 136 6.24 2.38 -9.03
N ILE A 137 6.89 3.41 -9.59
CA ILE A 137 6.32 4.75 -9.72
C ILE A 137 5.87 5.04 -11.16
N ASN A 138 4.76 5.79 -11.31
CA ASN A 138 4.36 6.34 -12.59
C ASN A 138 5.25 7.53 -12.94
N ALA A 139 6.31 7.30 -13.72
CA ALA A 139 7.29 8.34 -14.06
C ALA A 139 6.69 9.47 -14.93
N ASN A 140 5.51 9.25 -15.52
CA ASN A 140 4.80 10.23 -16.35
C ASN A 140 3.83 11.12 -15.55
N GLY A 141 3.70 10.91 -14.23
CA GLY A 141 2.83 11.70 -13.37
C GLY A 141 3.37 13.10 -13.07
N ALA A 142 2.52 13.96 -12.49
CA ALA A 142 2.96 15.26 -11.99
C ALA A 142 4.02 15.08 -10.89
N GLY A 143 5.15 15.79 -10.99
CA GLY A 143 6.35 15.57 -10.16
C GLY A 143 6.09 15.45 -8.66
N GLY A 144 5.34 16.40 -8.07
CA GLY A 144 4.99 16.35 -6.64
C GLY A 144 4.18 15.11 -6.23
N ARG A 145 3.27 14.63 -7.09
CA ARG A 145 2.49 13.41 -6.84
C ARG A 145 3.38 12.17 -6.93
N VAL A 146 4.31 12.14 -7.88
CA VAL A 146 5.29 11.05 -8.02
C VAL A 146 6.18 10.96 -6.79
N VAL A 147 6.67 12.09 -6.27
CA VAL A 147 7.47 12.11 -5.04
C VAL A 147 6.67 11.65 -3.83
N LEU A 148 5.47 12.19 -3.62
CA LEU A 148 4.61 11.78 -2.51
C LEU A 148 4.32 10.27 -2.53
N SER A 149 3.95 9.74 -3.71
CA SER A 149 3.64 8.32 -3.86
C SER A 149 4.89 7.45 -3.72
N GLY A 150 6.04 7.89 -4.25
CA GLY A 150 7.29 7.16 -4.08
C GLY A 150 7.77 7.12 -2.62
N LEU A 151 7.56 8.18 -1.83
CA LEU A 151 7.81 8.14 -0.38
C LEU A 151 6.93 7.09 0.33
N HIS A 152 5.65 7.01 -0.06
CA HIS A 152 4.71 5.99 0.43
C HIS A 152 5.18 4.57 0.10
N GLU A 153 5.49 4.29 -1.18
CA GLU A 153 5.91 2.94 -1.58
C GLU A 153 7.29 2.54 -1.03
N LEU A 154 8.22 3.48 -0.89
CA LEU A 154 9.51 3.19 -0.25
C LEU A 154 9.32 2.85 1.24
N ARG A 155 8.31 3.41 1.90
CA ARG A 155 7.95 3.00 3.26
C ARG A 155 7.45 1.56 3.29
N HIS A 156 6.67 1.11 2.31
CA HIS A 156 6.37 -0.32 2.16
C HIS A 156 7.63 -1.16 1.94
N GLY A 157 8.60 -0.65 1.17
CA GLY A 157 9.95 -1.22 1.06
C GLY A 157 10.59 -1.53 2.41
N TRP A 158 10.54 -0.57 3.33
CA TRP A 158 11.10 -0.73 4.67
C TRP A 158 10.28 -1.69 5.52
N GLN A 159 8.95 -1.63 5.43
CA GLN A 159 8.07 -2.56 6.13
C GLN A 159 8.30 -4.01 5.68
N ASP A 160 8.55 -4.26 4.39
CA ASP A 160 8.83 -5.61 3.86
C ASP A 160 10.20 -6.13 4.34
N GLN A 161 11.26 -5.30 4.26
CA GLN A 161 12.59 -5.64 4.79
C GLN A 161 12.57 -5.97 6.29
N ASN A 162 11.65 -5.36 7.04
CA ASN A 162 11.42 -5.64 8.46
C ASN A 162 10.40 -6.77 8.71
N ARG A 163 10.05 -7.55 7.68
CA ARG A 163 9.12 -8.70 7.73
C ARG A 163 7.70 -8.34 8.18
N LEU A 164 7.30 -7.08 8.15
CA LEU A 164 6.00 -6.64 8.62
C LEU A 164 4.89 -7.09 7.67
N LEU A 165 5.15 -7.02 6.36
CA LEU A 165 4.20 -7.44 5.32
C LEU A 165 4.04 -8.98 5.30
N ASP A 166 5.16 -9.72 5.36
CA ASP A 166 5.15 -11.19 5.49
C ASP A 166 4.34 -11.66 6.71
N ARG A 167 4.52 -11.00 7.86
CA ARG A 167 3.80 -11.33 9.10
C ARG A 167 2.30 -11.09 8.98
N MET A 168 1.90 -9.99 8.35
CA MET A 168 0.48 -9.72 8.04
C MET A 168 -0.13 -10.85 7.20
N LEU A 169 0.61 -11.39 6.22
CA LEU A 169 0.10 -12.47 5.37
C LEU A 169 -0.13 -13.79 6.13
N ALA A 170 0.51 -13.99 7.29
CA ALA A 170 0.29 -15.17 8.12
C ALA A 170 -0.97 -15.09 9.01
N GLU A 171 -1.61 -13.93 9.09
CA GLU A 171 -2.77 -13.68 9.96
C GLU A 171 -4.07 -14.33 9.49
N THR A 172 -5.05 -14.39 10.40
CA THR A 172 -6.44 -14.65 10.03
C THR A 172 -6.92 -13.60 9.03
N LYS A 173 -7.93 -13.92 8.22
CA LYS A 173 -8.45 -13.01 7.20
C LYS A 173 -8.89 -11.64 7.77
N GLN A 174 -9.48 -11.61 8.97
CA GLN A 174 -9.84 -10.37 9.68
C GLN A 174 -8.61 -9.58 10.14
N ASN A 175 -7.68 -10.24 10.84
CA ASN A 175 -6.46 -9.59 11.32
C ASN A 175 -5.57 -9.13 10.16
N ARG A 176 -5.54 -9.86 9.05
CA ARG A 176 -4.85 -9.47 7.83
C ARG A 176 -5.39 -8.15 7.29
N PHE A 177 -6.72 -7.99 7.23
CA PHE A 177 -7.32 -6.72 6.80
C PHE A 177 -6.99 -5.57 7.76
N ALA A 178 -7.06 -5.80 9.07
CA ALA A 178 -6.67 -4.80 10.06
C ALA A 178 -5.19 -4.40 9.95
N ALA A 179 -4.32 -5.39 9.77
CA ALA A 179 -2.89 -5.18 9.54
C ALA A 179 -2.62 -4.41 8.26
N LEU A 180 -3.31 -4.74 7.16
CA LEU A 180 -3.24 -4.03 5.88
C LEU A 180 -3.56 -2.55 6.05
N TYR A 181 -4.66 -2.27 6.76
CA TYR A 181 -5.12 -0.91 6.97
C TYR A 181 -4.13 -0.08 7.80
N MET A 182 -3.52 -0.68 8.83
CA MET A 182 -2.46 -0.03 9.61
C MET A 182 -1.16 0.17 8.82
N VAL A 183 -0.79 -0.79 7.96
CA VAL A 183 0.38 -0.73 7.08
C VAL A 183 0.30 0.47 6.13
N GLU A 184 -0.86 0.69 5.53
CA GLU A 184 -1.12 1.82 4.63
C GLU A 184 -1.18 3.15 5.36
N ALA A 185 -1.82 3.18 6.54
CA ALA A 185 -1.85 4.37 7.38
C ALA A 185 -0.44 4.81 7.82
N ASP A 186 0.45 3.86 8.15
CA ASP A 186 1.86 4.15 8.46
C ASP A 186 2.61 4.68 7.23
N ALA A 187 2.42 4.08 6.06
CA ALA A 187 3.04 4.54 4.82
C ALA A 187 2.58 5.96 4.44
N ALA A 188 1.29 6.25 4.56
CA ALA A 188 0.74 7.58 4.30
C ALA A 188 1.25 8.62 5.32
N ALA A 189 1.28 8.28 6.60
CA ALA A 189 1.83 9.15 7.64
C ALA A 189 3.32 9.46 7.42
N PHE A 190 4.11 8.46 7.01
CA PHE A 190 5.50 8.64 6.62
C PHE A 190 5.65 9.57 5.41
N ALA A 191 4.85 9.36 4.36
CA ALA A 191 4.89 10.19 3.16
C ALA A 191 4.55 11.66 3.46
N VAL A 192 3.57 11.93 4.33
CA VAL A 192 3.26 13.28 4.82
C VAL A 192 4.45 13.91 5.55
N ALA A 193 5.08 13.17 6.47
CA ALA A 193 6.24 13.66 7.21
C ALA A 193 7.43 13.97 6.30
N GLY A 194 7.71 13.08 5.35
CA GLY A 194 8.76 13.28 4.33
C GLY A 194 8.47 14.49 3.44
N ALA A 195 7.24 14.64 2.95
CA ALA A 195 6.81 15.79 2.16
C ALA A 195 6.92 17.10 2.94
N TYR A 196 6.59 17.11 4.23
CA TYR A 196 6.76 18.29 5.08
C TYR A 196 8.24 18.69 5.22
N GLN A 197 9.13 17.74 5.47
CA GLN A 197 10.56 18.02 5.57
C GLN A 197 11.15 18.49 4.23
N LEU A 198 10.68 17.97 3.10
CA LEU A 198 11.05 18.48 1.78
C LEU A 198 10.61 19.94 1.59
N LYS A 199 9.39 20.28 2.01
CA LYS A 199 8.94 21.69 2.08
C LYS A 199 9.87 22.55 2.94
N GLN A 200 10.31 22.06 4.11
CA GLN A 200 11.27 22.79 4.94
C GLN A 200 12.64 22.98 4.26
N ALA A 201 13.02 22.09 3.35
CA ALA A 201 14.22 22.20 2.52
C ALA A 201 14.04 23.06 1.25
N GLY A 202 12.84 23.63 1.03
CA GLY A 202 12.51 24.44 -0.15
C GLY A 202 11.94 23.65 -1.34
N ALA A 203 11.79 22.33 -1.22
CA ALA A 203 11.22 21.46 -2.23
C ALA A 203 9.72 21.21 -1.94
N THR A 204 8.85 22.14 -2.36
CA THR A 204 7.45 22.21 -1.91
C THR A 204 6.49 21.28 -2.64
N GLU A 205 6.88 20.72 -3.79
CA GLU A 205 5.96 20.12 -4.75
C GLU A 205 5.22 18.91 -4.18
N ALA A 206 5.91 18.07 -3.38
CA ALA A 206 5.31 16.91 -2.73
C ALA A 206 4.30 17.31 -1.64
N TRP A 207 4.61 18.35 -0.87
CA TRP A 207 3.72 18.87 0.16
C TRP A 207 2.45 19.47 -0.45
N GLU A 208 2.60 20.27 -1.51
CA GLU A 208 1.45 20.82 -2.22
C GLU A 208 0.57 19.74 -2.84
N ALA A 209 1.18 18.68 -3.40
CA ALA A 209 0.44 17.53 -3.91
C ALA A 209 -0.35 16.84 -2.80
N ALA A 210 0.23 16.72 -1.60
CA ALA A 210 -0.45 16.15 -0.43
C ALA A 210 -1.64 17.02 0.02
N GLN A 211 -1.46 18.34 0.09
CA GLN A 211 -2.53 19.28 0.48
C GLN A 211 -3.69 19.37 -0.53
N LYS A 212 -3.40 19.16 -1.83
CA LYS A 212 -4.42 19.15 -2.90
C LYS A 212 -5.13 17.79 -3.03
N SER A 213 -4.58 16.74 -2.45
CA SER A 213 -5.13 15.39 -2.53
C SER A 213 -6.23 15.20 -1.49
N PRO A 214 -7.46 14.77 -1.88
CA PRO A 214 -8.53 14.47 -0.91
C PRO A 214 -8.12 13.42 0.13
N THR A 215 -7.25 12.49 -0.24
CA THR A 215 -6.76 11.43 0.64
C THR A 215 -5.74 11.94 1.64
N TYR A 216 -4.80 12.79 1.19
CA TYR A 216 -3.69 13.23 2.03
C TYR A 216 -3.95 14.54 2.77
N LYS A 217 -4.85 15.40 2.28
CA LYS A 217 -5.15 16.69 2.91
C LYS A 217 -5.50 16.57 4.40
N PRO A 218 -6.44 15.71 4.83
CA PRO A 218 -6.76 15.54 6.26
C PRO A 218 -5.55 15.09 7.10
N LEU A 219 -4.68 14.26 6.52
CA LEU A 219 -3.46 13.78 7.16
C LEU A 219 -2.44 14.92 7.31
N THR A 220 -2.29 15.77 6.29
CA THR A 220 -1.40 16.95 6.34
C THR A 220 -1.86 17.96 7.39
N GLU A 221 -3.16 18.21 7.49
CA GLU A 221 -3.75 19.11 8.50
C GLU A 221 -3.54 18.57 9.92
N ALA A 222 -3.72 17.26 10.10
CA ALA A 222 -3.45 16.61 11.39
C ALA A 222 -1.97 16.62 11.73
N PHE A 223 -1.09 16.37 10.76
CA PHE A 223 0.35 16.44 10.95
C PHE A 223 0.77 17.83 11.43
N GLU A 224 0.38 18.90 10.71
CA GLU A 224 0.73 20.28 11.06
C GLU A 224 0.19 20.68 12.45
N ARG A 225 -1.01 20.22 12.81
CA ARG A 225 -1.58 20.46 14.15
C ARG A 225 -0.75 19.83 15.27
N GLU A 226 -0.30 18.58 15.11
CA GLU A 226 0.41 17.86 16.18
C GLU A 226 1.88 18.28 16.33
N ILE A 227 2.53 18.73 15.25
CA ILE A 227 3.90 19.27 15.35
C ILE A 227 3.92 20.66 15.99
N GLY A 228 2.81 21.40 15.89
CA GLY A 228 2.66 22.77 16.38
C GLY A 228 3.44 23.80 15.58
N THR A 229 3.57 25.00 16.12
CA THR A 229 4.36 26.07 15.49
C THR A 229 5.85 25.72 15.51
N ILE A 230 6.47 25.74 14.33
CA ILE A 230 7.90 25.54 14.15
C ILE A 230 8.53 26.90 13.83
N PRO A 231 9.58 27.35 14.53
CA PRO A 231 10.30 28.56 14.17
C PRO A 231 10.82 28.50 12.73
N ASP A 232 10.87 29.65 12.05
CA ASP A 232 11.35 29.73 10.68
C ASP A 232 12.76 29.14 10.55
N GLY A 233 12.94 28.22 9.59
CA GLY A 233 14.20 27.52 9.34
C GLY A 233 14.56 26.42 10.36
N ALA A 234 13.77 26.21 11.42
CA ALA A 234 14.02 25.12 12.36
C ALA A 234 13.60 23.76 11.79
N LYS A 235 14.49 22.77 11.91
CA LYS A 235 14.18 21.37 11.58
C LYS A 235 13.29 20.74 12.64
N LEU A 236 12.40 19.83 12.22
CA LEU A 236 11.64 19.00 13.16
C LEU A 236 12.57 18.08 13.96
N SER A 237 12.39 18.07 15.28
CA SER A 237 12.96 17.02 16.12
C SER A 237 12.28 15.67 15.87
N ASP A 238 12.97 14.57 16.17
CA ASP A 238 12.38 13.22 16.17
C ASP A 238 11.08 13.13 16.98
N GLY A 239 10.98 13.85 18.10
CA GLY A 239 9.77 13.90 18.91
C GLY A 239 8.60 14.57 18.18
N GLN A 240 8.88 15.66 17.44
CA GLN A 240 7.87 16.32 16.59
C GLN A 240 7.48 15.44 15.42
N ILE A 241 8.44 14.81 14.73
CA ILE A 241 8.15 13.88 13.62
C ILE A 241 7.21 12.77 14.09
N ARG A 242 7.50 12.14 15.24
CA ARG A 242 6.62 11.10 15.82
C ARG A 242 5.22 11.62 16.11
N ARG A 243 5.08 12.78 16.76
CA ARG A 243 3.76 13.35 17.06
C ARG A 243 2.99 13.69 15.78
N GLY A 244 3.65 14.32 14.80
CA GLY A 244 3.08 14.60 13.49
C GLY A 244 2.59 13.35 12.78
N MET A 245 3.45 12.32 12.69
CA MET A 245 3.10 11.03 12.09
C MET A 245 1.97 10.33 12.85
N GLN A 246 1.95 10.40 14.19
CA GLN A 246 0.84 9.89 14.99
C GLN A 246 -0.48 10.61 14.67
N GLY A 247 -0.46 11.94 14.52
CA GLY A 247 -1.62 12.73 14.10
C GLY A 247 -2.13 12.35 12.72
N ALA A 248 -1.23 12.27 11.74
CA ALA A 248 -1.56 11.82 10.38
C ALA A 248 -2.13 10.39 10.38
N PHE A 249 -1.51 9.48 11.14
CA PHE A 249 -1.98 8.11 11.29
C PHE A 249 -3.39 8.05 11.87
N HIS A 250 -3.73 8.85 12.89
CA HIS A 250 -5.10 8.91 13.42
C HIS A 250 -6.10 9.47 12.41
N ALA A 251 -5.73 10.54 11.71
CA ALA A 251 -6.58 11.17 10.72
C ALA A 251 -6.97 10.24 9.56
N TRP A 252 -6.17 9.20 9.29
CA TRP A 252 -6.54 8.12 8.38
C TRP A 252 -7.81 7.39 8.81
N PHE A 253 -7.92 7.02 10.10
CA PHE A 253 -9.07 6.28 10.64
C PHE A 253 -10.26 7.19 10.99
N ASP A 254 -10.00 8.47 11.27
CA ASP A 254 -11.06 9.44 11.59
C ASP A 254 -11.77 9.96 10.32
N ASN A 255 -11.22 9.70 9.14
CA ASN A 255 -11.81 10.12 7.88
C ASN A 255 -12.73 9.05 7.28
N SER A 256 -14.03 9.22 7.49
CA SER A 256 -15.06 8.30 6.99
C SER A 256 -15.06 8.15 5.46
N GLY A 257 -14.62 9.16 4.71
CA GLY A 257 -14.49 9.10 3.25
C GLY A 257 -13.33 8.20 2.80
N LEU A 258 -12.19 8.28 3.49
CA LEU A 258 -11.05 7.39 3.30
C LEU A 258 -11.41 5.95 3.67
N ASP A 259 -12.00 5.78 4.85
CA ASP A 259 -12.48 4.48 5.34
C ASP A 259 -13.36 3.79 4.31
N LYS A 260 -14.36 4.50 3.78
CA LYS A 260 -15.29 3.94 2.80
C LYS A 260 -14.57 3.59 1.49
N ALA A 261 -13.82 4.54 0.91
CA ALA A 261 -13.16 4.33 -0.38
C ALA A 261 -12.12 3.21 -0.32
N TYR A 262 -11.37 3.11 0.79
CA TYR A 262 -10.38 2.07 0.98
C TYR A 262 -11.05 0.70 1.20
N THR A 263 -12.08 0.65 2.06
CA THR A 263 -12.81 -0.59 2.37
C THR A 263 -13.49 -1.12 1.12
N ASP A 264 -14.25 -0.30 0.39
CA ASP A 264 -14.98 -0.73 -0.80
C ASP A 264 -14.04 -1.36 -1.85
N ARG A 265 -12.84 -0.79 -2.03
CA ARG A 265 -11.83 -1.32 -2.96
C ARG A 265 -11.22 -2.64 -2.49
N HIS A 266 -10.77 -2.70 -1.23
CA HIS A 266 -10.04 -3.88 -0.74
C HIS A 266 -10.96 -5.04 -0.39
N LEU A 267 -12.27 -4.80 -0.28
CA LEU A 267 -13.27 -5.80 0.03
C LEU A 267 -13.40 -6.88 -1.04
N GLU A 268 -13.35 -6.53 -2.32
CA GLU A 268 -13.48 -7.49 -3.41
C GLU A 268 -12.29 -8.46 -3.43
N GLY A 269 -11.08 -7.91 -3.33
CA GLY A 269 -9.86 -8.68 -3.10
C GLY A 269 -9.96 -9.53 -1.84
N TRP A 270 -10.38 -8.96 -0.72
CA TRP A 270 -10.54 -9.66 0.55
C TRP A 270 -11.55 -10.82 0.46
N ARG A 271 -12.70 -10.64 -0.19
CA ARG A 271 -13.72 -11.68 -0.38
C ARG A 271 -13.18 -12.87 -1.17
N SER A 272 -12.36 -12.63 -2.18
CA SER A 272 -11.77 -13.67 -3.03
C SER A 272 -10.67 -14.50 -2.34
N VAL A 273 -10.06 -13.98 -1.28
CA VAL A 273 -9.02 -14.69 -0.53
C VAL A 273 -9.67 -15.78 0.33
N ALA A 274 -9.35 -17.04 0.02
CA ALA A 274 -9.69 -18.17 0.86
C ALA A 274 -9.05 -18.03 2.26
N ASP A 275 -9.75 -18.50 3.29
CA ASP A 275 -9.21 -18.61 4.65
C ASP A 275 -8.05 -19.61 4.64
N SER A 276 -6.87 -19.09 4.34
CA SER A 276 -5.61 -19.83 4.29
C SER A 276 -4.88 -19.79 5.62
N GLY A 277 -5.49 -19.19 6.65
CA GLY A 277 -4.89 -18.95 7.95
C GLY A 277 -4.56 -20.26 8.67
N ILE A 278 -3.30 -20.66 8.61
CA ILE A 278 -2.72 -21.70 9.49
C ILE A 278 -2.53 -21.08 10.88
N GLY A 279 -3.62 -20.66 11.54
CA GLY A 279 -3.85 -20.52 12.98
C GLY A 279 -2.83 -19.83 13.91
N ARG A 280 -1.67 -19.35 13.46
CA ARG A 280 -0.75 -18.60 14.32
C ARG A 280 -1.10 -17.14 14.20
N ALA A 281 -2.03 -16.71 15.05
CA ALA A 281 -2.28 -15.29 15.28
C ALA A 281 -0.93 -14.62 15.50
N VAL A 282 -0.49 -13.81 14.52
CA VAL A 282 0.62 -12.92 14.80
C VAL A 282 0.08 -11.94 15.85
N ASN A 283 0.96 -11.52 16.76
CA ASN A 283 0.57 -10.52 17.73
C ASN A 283 0.42 -9.20 16.96
N ILE A 284 -0.80 -8.89 16.51
CA ILE A 284 -1.11 -7.68 15.75
C ILE A 284 -0.73 -6.40 16.51
N ARG A 285 -0.69 -6.46 17.84
CA ARG A 285 -0.13 -5.39 18.67
C ARG A 285 1.39 -5.28 18.51
N GLN A 286 2.11 -6.39 18.41
CA GLN A 286 3.53 -6.36 18.07
C GLN A 286 3.77 -5.79 16.67
N LEU A 287 2.95 -6.16 15.67
CA LEU A 287 3.06 -5.59 14.33
C LEU A 287 2.94 -4.06 14.37
N ALA A 288 1.92 -3.54 15.06
CA ALA A 288 1.71 -2.10 15.13
C ALA A 288 2.75 -1.34 15.98
N MET A 289 3.35 -1.99 16.99
CA MET A 289 4.55 -1.44 17.67
C MET A 289 5.79 -1.40 16.76
N GLU A 290 5.83 -2.16 15.67
CA GLU A 290 6.94 -2.15 14.73
C GLU A 290 6.70 -1.23 13.54
N LEU A 291 5.45 -1.12 13.06
CA LEU A 291 5.07 -0.19 12.00
C LEU A 291 5.46 1.24 12.35
N GLY A 292 5.14 1.73 13.55
CA GLY A 292 5.33 3.15 13.88
C GLY A 292 6.77 3.55 14.20
N LYS A 293 7.77 2.72 13.89
CA LYS A 293 9.18 3.07 14.12
C LYS A 293 9.69 3.95 12.99
N LEU A 294 10.41 5.01 13.34
CA LEU A 294 11.15 5.79 12.36
C LEU A 294 12.34 4.96 11.82
N PRO A 295 12.68 5.09 10.53
CA PRO A 295 13.95 4.59 9.98
C PRO A 295 15.15 5.15 10.76
N GLY A 296 16.24 4.38 10.87
CA GLY A 296 17.26 4.65 11.88
C GLY A 296 18.70 4.37 11.43
N SER A 297 19.46 5.45 11.24
CA SER A 297 20.86 5.47 10.79
C SER A 297 21.92 5.02 11.83
N GLY A 298 21.54 4.30 12.90
CA GLY A 298 22.46 4.07 14.04
C GLY A 298 22.15 2.90 14.98
N GLY A 299 21.39 1.90 14.55
CA GLY A 299 21.23 0.63 15.27
C GLY A 299 20.45 0.67 16.60
N ARG A 300 20.06 1.85 17.09
CA ARG A 300 19.16 1.96 18.25
C ARG A 300 17.70 1.87 17.78
N PRO A 301 16.89 0.96 18.35
CA PRO A 301 15.48 0.87 18.02
C PRO A 301 14.78 2.20 18.31
N SER A 302 14.21 2.81 17.28
CA SER A 302 13.34 3.96 17.43
C SER A 302 12.04 3.51 18.11
N PRO A 303 11.54 4.18 19.17
CA PRO A 303 10.23 3.83 19.71
C PRO A 303 9.13 4.08 18.68
N SER A 304 8.08 3.26 18.70
CA SER A 304 6.92 3.48 17.86
C SER A 304 6.25 4.82 18.20
N TYR A 305 5.76 5.55 17.20
CA TYR A 305 4.83 6.66 17.44
C TYR A 305 3.41 6.17 17.73
N MET A 306 3.14 4.86 17.59
CA MET A 306 1.87 4.24 17.99
C MET A 306 1.95 3.68 19.41
N GLY A 307 1.06 4.15 20.29
CA GLY A 307 0.85 3.57 21.60
C GLY A 307 -0.19 2.43 21.59
N ILE A 308 -0.38 1.78 22.74
CA ILE A 308 -1.29 0.62 22.86
C ILE A 308 -2.75 1.00 22.56
N GLN A 309 -3.16 2.23 22.86
CA GLN A 309 -4.55 2.66 22.66
C GLN A 309 -4.85 2.89 21.18
N GLU A 310 -3.88 3.45 20.47
CA GLU A 310 -3.91 3.71 19.03
C GLU A 310 -4.04 2.41 18.26
N ILE A 311 -3.26 1.40 18.66
CA ILE A 311 -3.32 0.03 18.13
C ILE A 311 -4.72 -0.56 18.32
N LYS A 312 -5.30 -0.45 19.52
CA LYS A 312 -6.64 -0.97 19.81
C LYS A 312 -7.71 -0.27 18.96
N LYS A 313 -7.65 1.05 18.83
CA LYS A 313 -8.59 1.84 18.01
C LYS A 313 -8.51 1.42 16.54
N ALA A 314 -7.31 1.32 15.98
CA ALA A 314 -7.11 0.89 14.60
C ALA A 314 -7.64 -0.53 14.36
N GLN A 315 -7.39 -1.45 15.29
CA GLN A 315 -7.92 -2.82 15.23
C GLN A 315 -9.44 -2.86 15.31
N SER A 316 -10.04 -2.19 16.30
CA SER A 316 -11.48 -2.11 16.46
C SER A 316 -12.15 -1.53 15.22
N ARG A 317 -11.59 -0.45 14.65
CA ARG A 317 -12.14 0.16 13.45
C ARG A 317 -12.06 -0.77 12.25
N ALA A 318 -10.93 -1.43 12.05
CA ALA A 318 -10.79 -2.39 10.96
C ALA A 318 -11.73 -3.59 11.10
N LEU A 319 -11.94 -4.10 12.32
CA LEU A 319 -12.90 -5.18 12.59
C LEU A 319 -14.34 -4.73 12.34
N GLU A 320 -14.71 -3.53 12.77
CA GLU A 320 -16.02 -2.94 12.49
C GLU A 320 -16.27 -2.81 10.99
N LEU A 321 -15.27 -2.39 10.21
CA LEU A 321 -15.36 -2.32 8.75
C LEU A 321 -15.59 -3.71 8.13
N VAL A 322 -14.94 -4.75 8.64
CA VAL A 322 -15.17 -6.13 8.20
C VAL A 322 -16.59 -6.59 8.56
N GLU A 323 -17.06 -6.33 9.79
CA GLU A 323 -18.39 -6.73 10.26
C GLU A 323 -19.52 -6.06 9.46
N ARG A 324 -19.47 -4.72 9.31
CA ARG A 324 -20.46 -3.96 8.51
C ARG A 324 -20.62 -4.56 7.12
N GLN A 325 -19.53 -5.04 6.52
CA GLN A 325 -19.50 -5.59 5.17
C GLN A 325 -19.92 -7.06 5.08
N GLN A 326 -19.87 -7.82 6.19
CA GLN A 326 -20.48 -9.16 6.26
C GLN A 326 -22.00 -9.08 6.39
N THR A 327 -22.49 -8.04 7.07
CA THR A 327 -23.93 -7.85 7.31
C THR A 327 -24.64 -7.06 6.21
N SER A 328 -23.91 -6.31 5.38
CA SER A 328 -24.51 -5.61 4.25
C SER A 328 -25.03 -6.66 3.26
N PRO A 329 -26.32 -6.63 2.88
CA PRO A 329 -26.85 -7.47 1.82
C PRO A 329 -25.91 -7.41 0.62
N ARG A 330 -25.70 -8.54 -0.06
CA ARG A 330 -25.24 -8.47 -1.45
C ARG A 330 -26.35 -7.76 -2.19
N ASP A 331 -26.35 -6.43 -2.18
CA ASP A 331 -27.02 -5.69 -3.23
C ASP A 331 -26.41 -6.26 -4.49
N ASN A 332 -27.22 -7.05 -5.20
CA ASN A 332 -26.83 -7.61 -6.48
C ASN A 332 -26.17 -6.47 -7.23
N PRO A 333 -24.95 -6.63 -7.78
CA PRO A 333 -24.45 -5.64 -8.71
C PRO A 333 -25.59 -5.47 -9.70
N VAL A 334 -26.18 -4.28 -9.75
CA VAL A 334 -27.19 -3.92 -10.73
C VAL A 334 -26.59 -4.40 -12.03
N GLY A 335 -27.18 -5.46 -12.60
CA GLY A 335 -26.55 -6.20 -13.67
C GLY A 335 -26.11 -5.19 -14.68
N ASN A 336 -24.80 -5.10 -14.92
CA ASN A 336 -24.32 -4.37 -16.08
C ASN A 336 -25.15 -4.94 -17.24
N PRO A 337 -25.98 -4.13 -17.92
CA PRO A 337 -26.70 -4.64 -19.06
C PRO A 337 -25.64 -5.22 -19.98
N LEU A 338 -25.77 -6.51 -20.29
CA LEU A 338 -24.92 -7.16 -21.27
C LEU A 338 -25.02 -6.33 -22.55
N LEU A 339 -24.00 -5.52 -22.82
CA LEU A 339 -23.84 -4.90 -24.11
C LEU A 339 -23.67 -6.05 -25.10
N THR A 340 -24.61 -6.17 -26.03
CA THR A 340 -24.41 -7.03 -27.20
C THR A 340 -23.18 -6.51 -27.97
N SER A 341 -22.61 -7.32 -28.85
CA SER A 341 -21.43 -7.01 -29.67
C SER A 341 -21.53 -5.70 -30.47
N ASP A 342 -22.71 -5.08 -30.51
CA ASP A 342 -23.05 -3.95 -31.36
C ASP A 342 -23.26 -2.65 -30.55
N GLY A 343 -23.00 -2.65 -29.24
CA GLY A 343 -22.96 -1.44 -28.40
C GLY A 343 -24.32 -0.79 -28.14
N LYS A 344 -25.45 -1.50 -28.31
CA LYS A 344 -26.77 -0.97 -27.99
C LYS A 344 -27.30 -1.56 -26.67
N PRO A 345 -27.91 -0.75 -25.78
CA PRO A 345 -28.58 -1.27 -24.60
C PRO A 345 -29.74 -2.19 -25.01
N GLU A 346 -29.83 -3.40 -24.43
CA GLU A 346 -31.03 -4.23 -24.55
C GLU A 346 -32.21 -3.46 -23.94
N GLY A 347 -33.11 -2.98 -24.80
CA GLY A 347 -34.40 -2.47 -24.34
C GLY A 347 -35.15 -3.57 -23.59
N PRO A 348 -35.97 -3.22 -22.58
CA PRO A 348 -36.69 -4.21 -21.79
C PRO A 348 -37.51 -5.11 -22.71
N LYS A 349 -37.23 -6.42 -22.68
CA LYS A 349 -38.04 -7.43 -23.37
C LYS A 349 -39.46 -7.30 -22.86
N ARG A 350 -40.38 -6.84 -23.72
CA ARG A 350 -41.81 -6.88 -23.44
C ARG A 350 -42.20 -8.34 -23.21
N VAL A 351 -42.55 -8.65 -21.97
CA VAL A 351 -43.24 -9.89 -21.64
C VAL A 351 -44.58 -9.87 -22.38
N PRO A 352 -44.96 -10.92 -23.14
CA PRO A 352 -46.26 -10.98 -23.78
C PRO A 352 -47.35 -11.00 -22.70
N VAL A 353 -48.28 -10.05 -22.78
CA VAL A 353 -49.51 -10.10 -21.99
C VAL A 353 -50.35 -11.26 -22.54
N PRO A 354 -50.80 -12.22 -21.70
CA PRO A 354 -51.71 -13.26 -22.15
C PRO A 354 -53.03 -12.61 -22.60
N GLY A 355 -53.43 -12.87 -23.83
CA GLY A 355 -54.66 -12.33 -24.41
C GLY A 355 -55.90 -12.77 -23.63
N SER A 356 -56.75 -11.79 -23.32
CA SER A 356 -58.14 -12.03 -22.96
C SER A 356 -58.92 -12.39 -24.22
N SER A 357 -59.44 -13.61 -24.27
CA SER A 357 -60.40 -14.07 -25.25
C SER A 357 -61.72 -13.30 -25.13
N SER A 358 -62.19 -12.80 -26.27
CA SER A 358 -63.56 -12.34 -26.48
C SER A 358 -64.57 -13.45 -26.21
N GLY A 359 -65.69 -13.10 -25.59
CA GLY A 359 -66.91 -13.89 -25.50
C GLY A 359 -68.11 -12.97 -25.25
N ALA A 360 -69.09 -13.02 -26.14
CA ALA A 360 -70.22 -12.09 -26.32
C ALA A 360 -71.24 -12.07 -25.17
N ILE A 361 -71.94 -10.94 -25.00
CA ILE A 361 -73.33 -10.68 -25.44
C ILE A 361 -73.40 -9.24 -25.95
#